data_AF-A0A948XN70-F1
#
_entry.id   AF-A0A948XN70-F1
#
_cell.length_a   1.000
_cell.length_b   1.000
_cell.length_c   1.000
_cell.angle_alpha   90.00
_cell.angle_beta   90.00
_cell.angle_gamma   90.00
#
_symmetry.space_group_name_H-M   'P 1'
#
loop_
_entity.id
_entity.type
_entity.pdbx_description
1 polymer ?
#
loop_
_entity_poly.entity_id
_entity_poly.type
_entity_poly.pdbx_seq_one_letter_code
_entity_poly.pdbx_strand_id
1 'polypeptide(L)'
;LLQFRLANGTIAHITTNWVTPYKVRTLQVATMNRFVVADLITRQVTEYFGQQADGSYQTRAVNSWPAEPLKKELEAFAHAIRTGEPPAVTGEDGLRNLEVALRCLGEG
;
A
#
# COMPACT_ATOMS: atom_id res chain seq x y z
N LEU A 1 8.27 4.77 -14.09
CA LEU A 1 7.96 3.39 -13.70
C LEU A 1 9.01 2.95 -12.70
N LEU A 2 8.63 2.46 -11.52
CA LEU A 2 9.57 1.93 -10.53
C LEU A 2 9.32 0.42 -10.39
N GLN A 3 10.37 -0.38 -10.52
CA GLN A 3 10.31 -1.82 -10.31
C GLN A 3 11.52 -2.26 -9.49
N PHE A 4 11.28 -2.99 -8.42
CA PHE A 4 12.35 -3.51 -7.57
C PHE A 4 11.96 -4.83 -6.92
N ARG A 5 12.98 -5.60 -6.55
CA ARG A 5 12.84 -6.87 -5.81
C ARG A 5 13.35 -6.66 -4.39
N LEU A 6 12.53 -7.03 -3.41
CA LEU A 6 12.90 -7.01 -2.00
C LEU A 6 13.78 -8.22 -1.64
N ALA A 7 14.48 -8.13 -0.51
CA ALA A 7 15.36 -9.20 -0.03
C ALA A 7 14.65 -10.55 0.18
N ASN A 8 13.35 -10.52 0.50
CA ASN A 8 12.52 -11.72 0.64
C ASN A 8 11.97 -12.27 -0.70
N GLY A 9 12.39 -11.70 -1.83
CA GLY A 9 11.99 -12.13 -3.16
C GLY A 9 10.71 -11.47 -3.70
N THR A 10 9.95 -10.74 -2.87
CA THR A 10 8.76 -10.00 -3.31
C THR A 10 9.13 -8.97 -4.38
N ILE A 11 8.33 -8.92 -5.44
CA ILE A 11 8.49 -7.96 -6.54
C ILE A 11 7.48 -6.85 -6.35
N ALA A 12 7.93 -5.60 -6.40
CA ALA A 12 7.10 -4.42 -6.38
C ALA A 12 7.16 -3.71 -7.73
N HIS A 13 6.00 -3.25 -8.20
CA HIS A 13 5.84 -2.51 -9.44
C HIS A 13 4.94 -1.30 -9.19
N ILE A 14 5.45 -0.10 -9.46
CA ILE A 14 4.78 1.17 -9.21
C ILE A 14 4.76 2.00 -10.49
N THR A 15 3.56 2.28 -10.96
CA THR A 15 3.33 3.13 -12.14
C THR A 15 2.63 4.40 -11.72
N THR A 16 3.22 5.55 -12.07
CA THR A 16 2.62 6.87 -11.91
C THR A 16 2.51 7.53 -13.28
N ASN A 17 1.38 8.19 -13.54
CA ASN A 17 1.14 8.93 -14.76
C ASN A 17 0.30 10.17 -14.43
N TRP A 18 0.68 11.32 -14.98
CA TRP A 18 -0.02 12.60 -14.79
C TRP A 18 -0.75 13.07 -16.04
N VAL A 19 -0.59 12.39 -17.17
CA VAL A 19 -1.14 12.77 -18.48
C VAL A 19 -2.58 12.28 -18.68
N THR A 20 -2.97 11.19 -18.02
CA THR A 20 -4.32 10.62 -18.14
C THR A 20 -5.39 11.55 -17.53
N PRO A 21 -6.52 11.79 -18.21
CA PRO A 21 -7.54 12.76 -17.78
C PRO A 21 -8.45 12.27 -16.64
N TYR A 22 -8.23 11.05 -16.13
CA TYR A 22 -9.01 10.44 -15.05
C TYR A 22 -8.10 10.03 -13.89
N LYS A 23 -8.64 10.11 -12.67
CA LYS A 23 -7.92 9.76 -11.44
C LYS A 23 -8.03 8.26 -11.19
N VAL A 24 -6.89 7.59 -11.01
CA VAL A 24 -6.81 6.21 -10.55
C VAL A 24 -5.79 6.13 -9.43
N ARG A 25 -6.13 5.39 -8.37
CA ARG A 25 -5.19 5.02 -7.31
C ARG A 25 -5.49 3.61 -6.86
N THR A 26 -4.90 2.63 -7.55
CA THR A 26 -5.14 1.21 -7.30
C THR A 26 -3.91 0.56 -6.67
N LEU A 27 -4.12 -0.25 -5.64
CA LEU A 27 -3.11 -1.15 -5.07
C LEU A 27 -3.56 -2.59 -5.31
N GLN A 28 -2.64 -3.43 -5.79
CA GLN A 28 -2.86 -4.85 -5.99
C GLN A 28 -1.79 -5.64 -5.24
N VAL A 29 -2.20 -6.61 -4.44
CA VAL A 29 -1.30 -7.46 -3.65
C VAL A 29 -1.62 -8.91 -3.94
N ALA A 30 -0.67 -9.62 -4.54
CA ALA A 30 -0.74 -11.06 -4.74
C ALA A 30 0.06 -11.78 -3.64
N THR A 31 -0.56 -12.78 -3.03
CA THR A 31 0.05 -13.66 -2.02
C THR A 31 -0.11 -15.12 -2.47
N MET A 32 0.40 -16.07 -1.69
CA MET A 32 0.33 -17.50 -2.03
C MET A 32 -1.09 -18.03 -2.23
N ASN A 33 -2.08 -17.50 -1.51
CA ASN A 33 -3.46 -18.02 -1.51
C ASN A 33 -4.55 -16.95 -1.62
N ARG A 34 -4.16 -15.68 -1.78
CA ARG A 34 -5.08 -14.54 -1.85
C ARG A 34 -4.57 -13.50 -2.82
N PHE A 35 -5.51 -12.79 -3.43
CA PHE A 35 -5.27 -11.59 -4.22
C PHE A 35 -6.14 -10.46 -3.66
N VAL A 36 -5.56 -9.30 -3.40
CA VAL A 36 -6.27 -8.15 -2.83
C VAL A 36 -6.15 -6.98 -3.81
N VAL A 37 -7.28 -6.38 -4.13
CA VAL A 37 -7.37 -5.17 -4.96
C VAL A 37 -8.01 -4.07 -4.12
N ALA A 38 -7.35 -2.91 -4.05
CA ALA A 38 -7.87 -1.75 -3.37
C ALA A 38 -7.94 -0.55 -4.33
N ASP A 39 -9.12 0.06 -4.42
CA ASP A 39 -9.27 1.42 -4.94
C ASP A 39 -9.14 2.40 -3.77
N LEU A 40 -8.01 3.11 -3.74
CA LEU A 40 -7.66 4.02 -2.65
C LEU A 40 -8.37 5.38 -2.76
N ILE A 41 -9.06 5.67 -3.87
CA ILE A 41 -9.92 6.86 -4.00
C ILE A 41 -11.28 6.57 -3.37
N THR A 42 -11.91 5.47 -3.78
CA THR A 42 -13.24 5.07 -3.27
C THR A 42 -13.17 4.36 -1.92
N ARG A 43 -11.97 4.00 -1.48
CA ARG A 43 -11.69 3.21 -0.26
C ARG A 43 -12.38 1.84 -0.28
N GLN A 44 -12.50 1.26 -1.46
CA GLN A 44 -13.06 -0.07 -1.64
C GLN A 44 -11.94 -1.08 -1.73
N VAL A 45 -12.04 -2.15 -0.93
CA VAL A 45 -11.08 -3.24 -0.91
C VAL A 45 -11.83 -4.53 -1.21
N THR A 46 -11.30 -5.29 -2.16
CA THR A 46 -11.82 -6.60 -2.56
C THR A 46 -10.73 -7.64 -2.39
N GLU A 47 -11.03 -8.68 -1.64
CA GLU A 47 -10.17 -9.84 -1.46
C GLU A 47 -10.74 -11.02 -2.25
N TYR A 48 -9.87 -11.69 -2.98
CA TYR A 48 -10.11 -12.91 -3.74
C TYR A 48 -9.34 -14.05 -3.10
N PHE A 49 -9.98 -15.18 -2.81
CA PHE A 49 -9.38 -16.29 -2.08
C PHE A 49 -10.06 -17.62 -2.40
N GLY A 50 -9.49 -18.74 -1.91
CA GLY A 50 -10.09 -20.07 -2.07
C GLY A 50 -10.11 -20.54 -3.52
N GLN A 51 -9.06 -20.24 -4.28
CA GLN A 51 -8.95 -20.67 -5.68
C GLN A 51 -8.96 -22.20 -5.77
N GLN A 52 -9.80 -22.74 -6.63
CA GLN A 52 -9.94 -24.17 -6.89
C GLN A 52 -9.30 -24.56 -8.24
N ALA A 53 -9.13 -25.86 -8.44
CA ALA A 53 -8.52 -26.41 -9.67
C ALA A 53 -9.35 -26.13 -10.94
N ASP A 54 -10.65 -25.91 -10.80
CA ASP A 54 -11.56 -25.52 -11.88
C ASP A 54 -11.54 -24.02 -12.20
N GLY A 55 -10.69 -23.24 -11.51
CA GLY A 55 -10.56 -21.80 -11.67
C GLY A 55 -11.56 -20.96 -10.86
N SER A 56 -12.48 -21.59 -10.13
CA SER A 56 -13.40 -20.86 -9.25
C SER A 56 -12.68 -20.25 -8.05
N TYR A 57 -13.21 -19.13 -7.54
CA TYR A 57 -12.71 -18.43 -6.35
C TYR A 57 -13.85 -17.75 -5.61
N GLN A 58 -13.58 -17.38 -4.36
CA GLN A 58 -14.48 -16.59 -3.51
C GLN A 58 -14.02 -15.14 -3.46
N THR A 59 -14.97 -14.23 -3.28
CA THR A 59 -14.73 -12.79 -3.17
C THR A 59 -15.33 -12.26 -1.88
N ARG A 60 -14.60 -11.36 -1.20
CA ARG A 60 -15.07 -10.66 0.00
C ARG A 60 -14.75 -9.18 -0.12
N ALA A 61 -15.77 -8.33 0.11
CA ALA A 61 -15.57 -6.91 0.34
C ALA A 61 -14.99 -6.70 1.74
N VAL A 62 -13.90 -5.96 1.84
CA VAL A 62 -13.30 -5.57 3.12
C VAL A 62 -13.71 -4.13 3.40
N ASN A 63 -14.54 -3.96 4.42
CA ASN A 63 -15.02 -2.63 4.80
C ASN A 63 -13.95 -1.90 5.61
N SER A 64 -13.49 -0.76 5.11
CA SER A 64 -12.78 0.22 5.93
C SER A 64 -13.81 1.12 6.60
N TRP A 65 -13.81 1.19 7.93
CA TRP A 65 -14.66 2.15 8.65
C TRP A 65 -14.32 3.58 8.21
N PRO A 66 -15.32 4.47 8.03
CA PRO A 66 -15.06 5.84 7.61
C PRO A 66 -14.31 6.59 8.73
N ALA A 67 -13.00 6.71 8.56
CA ALA A 67 -12.16 7.60 9.35
C ALA A 67 -11.54 8.65 8.42
N GLU A 68 -11.37 9.86 8.92
CA GLU A 68 -10.67 10.94 8.22
C GLU A 68 -9.15 10.67 8.36
N PRO A 69 -8.43 10.30 7.27
CA PRO A 69 -7.08 9.76 7.38
C PRO A 69 -6.07 10.77 7.94
N LEU A 70 -6.19 12.06 7.59
CA LEU A 70 -5.24 13.07 8.06
C LEU A 70 -5.42 13.32 9.57
N LYS A 71 -6.67 13.43 10.05
CA LYS A 71 -6.93 13.46 11.49
C LYS A 71 -6.38 12.22 12.19
N LYS A 72 -6.53 11.02 11.62
CA LYS A 72 -5.97 9.78 12.22
C LYS A 72 -4.45 9.81 12.30
N GLU A 73 -3.78 10.30 11.27
CA GLU A 73 -2.33 10.49 11.24
C GLU A 73 -1.87 11.50 12.31
N LEU A 74 -2.53 12.65 12.40
CA LEU A 74 -2.21 13.69 13.40
C LEU A 74 -2.51 13.22 14.84
N GLU A 75 -3.60 12.48 15.06
CA GLU A 75 -3.92 11.84 16.34
C GLU A 75 -2.80 10.86 16.75
N ALA A 76 -2.34 10.02 15.82
CA ALA A 76 -1.26 9.07 16.06
C ALA A 76 0.08 9.78 16.35
N PHE A 77 0.40 10.84 15.61
CA PHE A 77 1.59 11.65 15.85
C PHE A 77 1.58 12.29 17.24
N ALA A 78 0.47 12.93 17.61
CA ALA A 78 0.35 13.57 18.92
C ALA A 78 0.34 12.54 20.07
N HIS A 79 -0.19 11.33 19.82
CA HIS A 79 -0.14 10.22 20.76
C HIS A 79 1.30 9.78 21.02
N ALA A 80 2.08 9.52 19.97
CA ALA A 80 3.49 9.12 20.07
C ALA A 80 4.32 10.12 20.89
N ILE A 81 4.10 11.43 20.71
CA ILE A 81 4.76 12.48 21.50
C ILE A 81 4.39 12.37 22.98
N ARG A 82 3.11 12.16 23.30
CA ARG A 82 2.62 12.15 24.69
C ARG A 82 3.03 10.89 25.44
N THR A 83 3.07 9.75 24.78
CA THR A 83 3.34 8.45 25.42
C THR A 83 4.80 8.01 25.31
N GLY A 84 5.57 8.59 24.39
CA GLY A 84 6.90 8.12 24.05
C GLY A 84 6.90 6.79 23.28
N GLU A 85 5.73 6.30 22.86
CA GLU A 85 5.63 5.12 22.00
C GLU A 85 6.12 5.45 20.59
N PRO A 86 6.72 4.47 19.87
CA PRO A 86 7.16 4.70 18.50
C PRO A 86 5.95 5.00 17.59
N PRO A 87 6.05 5.99 16.69
CA PRO A 87 5.00 6.24 15.70
C PRO A 87 4.89 5.07 14.72
N ALA A 88 3.74 4.97 14.04
CA ALA A 88 3.50 3.93 13.03
C ALA A 88 4.46 4.01 11.83
N VAL A 89 5.03 5.18 11.56
CA VAL A 89 6.08 5.41 10.57
C VAL A 89 7.15 6.26 11.24
N THR A 90 8.37 5.74 11.38
CA THR A 90 9.49 6.48 11.98
C THR A 90 10.24 7.33 10.95
N GLY A 91 11.17 8.17 11.41
CA GLY A 91 12.07 8.91 10.52
C GLY A 91 12.95 7.99 9.68
N GLU A 92 13.42 6.89 10.26
CA GLU A 92 14.22 5.86 9.59
C GLU A 92 13.41 5.10 8.54
N ASP A 93 12.11 4.88 8.76
CA ASP A 93 11.21 4.36 7.73
C ASP A 93 11.11 5.30 6.53
N GLY A 94 10.98 6.61 6.81
CA GLY A 94 10.96 7.65 5.79
C GLY A 94 12.25 7.71 4.98
N LEU A 95 13.40 7.68 5.66
CA LEU A 95 14.72 7.67 5.02
C LEU A 95 14.90 6.44 4.11
N ARG A 96 14.59 5.24 4.60
CA ARG A 96 14.68 4.00 3.80
C ARG A 96 13.78 4.04 2.57
N ASN A 97 12.58 4.61 2.69
CA ASN A 97 11.67 4.76 1.56
C ASN A 97 12.25 5.72 0.50
N LEU A 98 12.80 6.85 0.94
CA LEU A 98 13.46 7.82 0.05
C LEU A 98 14.67 7.21 -0.67
N GLU A 99 15.53 6.47 0.03
CA GLU A 99 16.68 5.78 -0.57
C GLU A 99 16.26 4.81 -1.68
N VAL A 100 15.20 4.04 -1.49
CA VAL A 100 14.67 3.14 -2.53
C VAL A 100 14.15 3.93 -3.73
N ALA A 101 13.44 5.04 -3.50
CA ALA A 101 12.93 5.89 -4.57
C ALA A 101 14.07 6.49 -5.40
N LEU A 102 15.10 7.06 -4.75
CA LEU A 102 16.28 7.65 -5.41
C LEU A 102 17.05 6.62 -6.23
N ARG A 103 17.29 5.41 -5.67
CA ARG A 103 17.91 4.30 -6.41
C ARG A 103 17.15 3.92 -7.67
N CYS A 104 15.82 3.97 -7.63
CA CYS A 104 15.00 3.68 -8.81
C CYS A 104 15.01 4.80 -9.86
N LEU A 105 15.35 6.04 -9.48
CA LEU A 105 15.50 7.18 -10.38
C LEU A 105 16.91 7.25 -11.02
N GLY A 106 17.84 6.41 -10.58
CA GLY A 106 19.24 6.47 -11.01
C GLY A 106 20.03 7.59 -10.31
N GLU A 107 19.48 8.16 -9.24
CA GLU A 107 20.14 9.12 -8.36
C GLU A 107 20.76 8.35 -7.18
N GLY A 108 21.90 7.70 -7.41
CA GLY A 108 22.60 6.90 -6.39
C GLY A 108 23.99 6.50 -6.79
#